data_AF-A0A7X8EYC3-F1
#
_entry.id   AF-A0A7X8EYC3-F1
#
_cell.length_a   1.000
_cell.length_b   1.000
_cell.length_c   1.000
_cell.angle_alpha   90.00
_cell.angle_beta   90.00
_cell.angle_gamma   90.00
#
_symmetry.space_group_name_H-M   'P 1'
#
loop_
_entity.id
_entity.type
_entity.pdbx_description
1 polymer ?
#
loop_
_entity_poly.entity_id
_entity_poly.type
_entity_poly.pdbx_seq_one_letter_code
_entity_poly.pdbx_strand_id
1 'polypeptide(L)'
;MAKTADNLTPAMKQFHRFKQKYPDAVLFFRMGDFYETFYEDAQLCSRVLGLALTSRNKNSDNPIPLAGLPYHAVDGYLKKMLQAGYKVAICEQVEDPKQAKGVVRRDVVRVVTPGTLTDDILLAAREDNFLAAVSLGRKNAALAWVDISTGHFFVQELPESEIVDELLRLSPREVLLAECRGELFEAEQKKLAASIRQLTGAAITERPGWYFDLFTAREKLLKHFGTQTLEGFGIGREFEGIRAAGAILEYLDETQKTALNHITSIRLVQPSR
;
A
#
# COMPACT_ATOMS: atom_id res chain seq x y z
N MET A 1 -28.71 -13.56 -14.59
CA MET A 1 -28.93 -12.48 -15.59
C MET A 1 -28.49 -11.17 -14.96
N ALA A 2 -27.35 -10.63 -15.42
CA ALA A 2 -26.74 -9.42 -14.87
C ALA A 2 -27.57 -8.19 -15.30
N LYS A 3 -28.13 -7.44 -14.35
CA LYS A 3 -28.67 -6.11 -14.65
C LYS A 3 -27.51 -5.20 -15.07
N THR A 4 -27.60 -4.70 -16.28
CA THR A 4 -26.74 -3.68 -16.90
C THR A 4 -26.53 -2.49 -15.95
N ALA A 5 -25.35 -1.86 -16.02
CA ALA A 5 -24.89 -0.77 -15.14
C ALA A 5 -25.82 0.47 -15.05
N ASP A 6 -26.90 0.53 -15.82
CA ASP A 6 -27.82 1.66 -15.90
C ASP A 6 -28.75 1.83 -14.70
N ASN A 7 -29.11 0.76 -13.97
CA ASN A 7 -30.05 0.82 -12.83
C ASN A 7 -29.40 1.02 -11.45
N LEU A 8 -28.08 1.24 -11.39
CA LEU A 8 -27.39 1.49 -10.12
C LEU A 8 -27.60 2.93 -9.67
N THR A 9 -27.78 3.13 -8.36
CA THR A 9 -27.77 4.49 -7.79
C THR A 9 -26.44 5.16 -8.10
N PRO A 10 -26.38 6.49 -8.27
CA PRO A 10 -25.13 7.15 -8.61
C PRO A 10 -23.99 6.92 -7.60
N ALA A 11 -24.31 6.74 -6.31
CA ALA A 11 -23.34 6.36 -5.30
C ALA A 11 -22.76 4.97 -5.55
N MET A 12 -23.59 3.99 -5.95
CA MET A 12 -23.11 2.65 -6.30
C MET A 12 -22.30 2.64 -7.60
N LYS A 13 -22.61 3.50 -8.58
CA LYS A 13 -21.77 3.68 -9.77
C LYS A 13 -20.38 4.17 -9.37
N GLN A 14 -20.28 5.13 -8.45
CA GLN A 14 -18.99 5.59 -7.91
C GLN A 14 -18.27 4.47 -7.14
N PHE A 15 -18.98 3.71 -6.29
CA PHE A 15 -18.40 2.58 -5.56
C PHE A 15 -17.75 1.57 -6.51
N HIS A 16 -18.48 1.11 -7.53
CA HIS A 16 -17.97 0.13 -8.51
C HIS A 16 -16.76 0.66 -9.27
N ARG A 17 -16.76 1.94 -9.65
CA ARG A 17 -15.61 2.58 -10.29
C ARG A 17 -14.36 2.53 -9.41
N PHE A 18 -14.50 2.82 -8.11
CA PHE A 18 -13.36 2.76 -7.19
C PHE A 18 -12.94 1.32 -6.89
N LYS A 19 -13.89 0.38 -6.77
CA LYS A 19 -13.57 -1.04 -6.56
C LYS A 19 -12.84 -1.65 -7.76
N GLN A 20 -13.19 -1.25 -8.99
CA GLN A 20 -12.44 -1.64 -10.19
C GLN A 20 -11.01 -1.08 -10.20
N LYS A 21 -10.81 0.12 -9.66
CA LYS A 21 -9.48 0.75 -9.56
C LYS A 21 -8.63 0.13 -8.44
N TYR A 22 -9.26 -0.37 -7.37
CA TYR A 22 -8.61 -0.98 -6.20
C TYR A 22 -9.18 -2.38 -5.93
N PRO A 23 -8.95 -3.36 -6.83
CA PRO A 23 -9.56 -4.69 -6.73
C PRO A 23 -9.01 -5.51 -5.55
N ASP A 24 -7.76 -5.26 -5.16
CA ASP A 24 -7.03 -5.95 -4.08
C ASP A 24 -7.25 -5.33 -2.69
N ALA A 25 -7.89 -4.15 -2.63
CA ALA A 25 -8.17 -3.46 -1.37
C ALA A 25 -9.65 -3.55 -0.99
N VAL A 26 -9.90 -3.58 0.32
CA VAL A 26 -11.24 -3.43 0.88
C VAL A 26 -11.62 -1.96 0.84
N LEU A 27 -12.76 -1.63 0.21
CA LEU A 27 -13.15 -0.24 0.01
C LEU A 27 -14.03 0.26 1.14
N PHE A 28 -13.48 1.10 2.03
CA PHE A 28 -14.23 1.83 3.04
C PHE A 28 -14.84 3.07 2.38
N PHE A 29 -16.13 3.01 2.07
CA PHE A 29 -16.83 4.02 1.28
C PHE A 29 -17.63 4.97 2.17
N ARG A 30 -17.23 6.23 2.25
CA ARG A 30 -17.87 7.22 3.12
C ARG A 30 -19.32 7.50 2.71
N MET A 31 -20.25 7.22 3.63
CA MET A 31 -21.68 7.50 3.49
C MET A 31 -22.21 8.17 4.76
N GLY A 32 -22.31 9.50 4.74
CA GLY A 32 -22.75 10.26 5.91
C GLY A 32 -21.74 10.09 7.04
N ASP A 33 -22.20 9.64 8.22
CA ASP A 33 -21.35 9.38 9.39
C ASP A 33 -20.78 7.95 9.46
N PHE A 34 -20.92 7.15 8.41
CA PHE A 34 -20.37 5.80 8.36
C PHE A 34 -19.37 5.63 7.22
N TYR A 35 -18.47 4.66 7.37
CA TYR A 35 -17.89 3.98 6.22
C TYR A 35 -18.69 2.71 5.97
N GLU A 36 -19.19 2.56 4.75
CA GLU A 36 -19.91 1.37 4.32
C GLU A 36 -19.03 0.54 3.39
N THR A 37 -19.13 -0.79 3.51
CA THR A 37 -18.58 -1.75 2.56
C THR A 37 -19.72 -2.56 1.97
N PHE A 38 -19.55 -3.02 0.73
CA PHE A 38 -20.61 -3.70 -0.04
C PHE A 38 -20.12 -5.04 -0.60
N TYR A 39 -21.06 -5.91 -0.95
CA TYR A 39 -20.79 -7.19 -1.63
C TYR A 39 -19.80 -8.08 -0.86
N GLU A 40 -18.73 -8.55 -1.49
CA GLU A 40 -17.71 -9.41 -0.90
C GLU A 40 -16.95 -8.68 0.24
N ASP A 41 -16.70 -7.37 0.07
CA ASP A 41 -16.05 -6.55 1.10
C ASP A 41 -16.91 -6.47 2.37
N ALA A 42 -18.24 -6.45 2.24
CA ALA A 42 -19.16 -6.47 3.37
C ALA A 42 -19.09 -7.79 4.15
N GLN A 43 -19.11 -8.92 3.43
CA GLN A 43 -19.00 -10.24 4.04
C GLN A 43 -17.64 -10.43 4.71
N LEU A 44 -16.59 -9.95 4.08
CA LEU A 44 -15.24 -9.96 4.64
C LEU A 44 -15.16 -9.14 5.93
N CYS A 45 -15.61 -7.88 5.88
CA CYS A 45 -15.63 -6.98 7.03
C CYS A 45 -16.46 -7.55 8.18
N SER A 46 -17.62 -8.16 7.89
CA SER A 46 -18.44 -8.79 8.93
C SER A 46 -17.68 -9.91 9.66
N ARG A 47 -16.97 -10.78 8.92
CA ARG A 47 -16.19 -11.87 9.51
C ARG A 47 -14.96 -11.38 10.27
N VAL A 48 -14.19 -10.48 9.68
CA VAL A 48 -12.89 -10.02 10.23
C VAL A 48 -13.09 -9.04 11.39
N LEU A 49 -14.05 -8.13 11.26
CA LEU A 49 -14.26 -7.04 12.21
C LEU A 49 -15.39 -7.31 13.21
N GLY A 50 -16.16 -8.38 13.02
CA GLY A 50 -17.34 -8.69 13.84
C GLY A 50 -18.49 -7.70 13.63
N LEU A 51 -18.55 -7.06 12.46
CA LEU A 51 -19.61 -6.10 12.12
C LEU A 51 -20.90 -6.85 11.72
N ALA A 52 -22.04 -6.25 12.03
CA ALA A 52 -23.33 -6.78 11.60
C ALA A 52 -23.43 -6.75 10.06
N LEU A 53 -23.59 -7.91 9.44
CA LEU A 53 -23.90 -8.02 8.02
C LEU A 53 -25.39 -7.75 7.81
N THR A 54 -25.69 -6.72 7.05
CA THR A 54 -27.05 -6.34 6.66
C THR A 54 -27.15 -6.32 5.14
N SER A 55 -28.24 -5.78 4.61
CA SER A 55 -28.34 -5.53 3.19
C SER A 55 -29.06 -4.24 2.88
N ARG A 56 -28.64 -3.62 1.79
CA ARG A 56 -29.28 -2.46 1.20
C ARG A 56 -30.38 -2.92 0.25
N ASN A 57 -31.51 -2.21 0.27
CA ASN A 57 -32.71 -2.58 -0.47
C ASN A 57 -33.21 -4.00 -0.13
N LYS A 58 -33.40 -4.26 1.17
CA LYS A 58 -33.83 -5.58 1.72
C LYS A 58 -35.02 -6.20 0.99
N ASN A 59 -35.94 -5.38 0.49
CA ASN A 59 -37.17 -5.80 -0.17
C ASN A 59 -37.06 -5.88 -1.70
N SER A 60 -35.85 -5.78 -2.26
CA SER A 60 -35.63 -5.89 -3.71
C SER A 60 -35.25 -7.31 -4.10
N ASP A 61 -35.46 -7.67 -5.37
CA ASP A 61 -35.10 -8.99 -5.92
C ASP A 61 -33.60 -9.34 -5.79
N ASN A 62 -32.75 -8.34 -5.54
CA ASN A 62 -31.31 -8.54 -5.38
C ASN A 62 -30.74 -7.60 -4.29
N PRO A 63 -30.89 -7.95 -3.00
CA PRO A 63 -30.40 -7.14 -1.89
C PRO A 63 -28.86 -7.14 -1.88
N ILE A 64 -28.26 -5.97 -1.70
CA ILE A 64 -26.80 -5.81 -1.73
C ILE A 64 -26.26 -6.02 -0.31
N PRO A 65 -25.35 -6.98 -0.05
CA PRO A 65 -24.72 -7.14 1.25
C PRO A 65 -24.01 -5.86 1.69
N LEU A 66 -24.17 -5.50 2.97
CA LEU A 66 -23.66 -4.25 3.54
C LEU A 66 -23.14 -4.49 4.95
N ALA A 67 -21.93 -4.00 5.24
CA ALA A 67 -21.42 -3.83 6.59
C ALA A 67 -20.94 -2.39 6.76
N GLY A 68 -21.15 -1.80 7.93
CA GLY A 68 -20.80 -0.40 8.18
C GLY A 68 -20.09 -0.22 9.52
N LEU A 69 -19.22 0.78 9.59
CA LEU A 69 -18.53 1.19 10.80
C LEU A 69 -18.64 2.71 11.01
N PRO A 70 -18.71 3.20 12.26
CA PRO A 70 -18.67 4.62 12.56
C PRO A 70 -17.33 5.23 12.15
N TYR A 71 -17.35 6.41 11.53
CA TYR A 71 -16.13 7.00 10.98
C TYR A 71 -15.12 7.45 12.00
N HIS A 72 -15.59 7.97 13.14
CA HIS A 72 -14.73 8.34 14.26
C HIS A 72 -13.96 7.15 14.85
N ALA A 73 -14.41 5.92 14.57
CA ALA A 73 -13.78 4.70 15.05
C ALA A 73 -12.97 3.99 13.96
N VAL A 74 -12.80 4.59 12.78
CA VAL A 74 -12.19 3.95 11.60
C VAL A 74 -10.82 3.37 11.88
N ASP A 75 -10.00 4.08 12.66
CA ASP A 75 -8.62 3.68 12.96
C ASP A 75 -8.56 2.31 13.65
N GLY A 76 -9.40 2.07 14.65
CA GLY A 76 -9.46 0.78 15.33
C GLY A 76 -9.83 -0.38 14.39
N TYR A 77 -10.66 -0.12 13.39
CA TYR A 77 -11.02 -1.12 12.37
C TYR A 77 -9.93 -1.29 11.31
N LEU A 78 -9.25 -0.22 10.90
CA LEU A 78 -8.10 -0.29 9.99
C LEU A 78 -7.01 -1.19 10.57
N LYS A 79 -6.67 -1.00 11.85
CA LYS A 79 -5.68 -1.85 12.53
C LYS A 79 -6.04 -3.34 12.44
N LYS A 80 -7.29 -3.69 12.71
CA LYS A 80 -7.76 -5.08 12.64
C LYS A 80 -7.73 -5.65 11.22
N MET A 81 -8.12 -4.86 10.21
CA MET A 81 -8.04 -5.28 8.81
C MET A 81 -6.60 -5.57 8.39
N LEU A 82 -5.66 -4.70 8.77
CA LEU A 82 -4.25 -4.84 8.43
C LEU A 82 -3.60 -6.02 9.14
N GLN A 83 -3.91 -6.23 10.43
CA GLN A 83 -3.47 -7.42 11.17
C GLN A 83 -4.00 -8.73 10.56
N ALA A 84 -5.18 -8.69 9.94
CA ALA A 84 -5.72 -9.80 9.18
C ALA A 84 -5.16 -9.90 7.74
N GLY A 85 -4.20 -9.04 7.38
CA GLY A 85 -3.50 -9.07 6.09
C GLY A 85 -4.21 -8.37 4.94
N TYR A 86 -5.22 -7.53 5.21
CA TYR A 86 -5.99 -6.83 4.19
C TYR A 86 -5.57 -5.37 4.04
N LYS A 87 -5.43 -4.92 2.79
CA LYS A 87 -5.30 -3.49 2.45
C LYS A 87 -6.67 -2.82 2.48
N VAL A 88 -6.73 -1.55 2.87
CA VAL A 88 -7.98 -0.79 2.93
C VAL A 88 -7.87 0.52 2.16
N ALA A 89 -8.73 0.72 1.17
CA ALA A 89 -8.86 2.00 0.46
C ALA A 89 -9.92 2.87 1.16
N ILE A 90 -9.54 4.08 1.58
CA ILE A 90 -10.44 5.02 2.25
C ILE A 90 -10.99 5.99 1.19
N CYS A 91 -12.27 5.89 0.91
CA CYS A 91 -12.98 6.74 -0.04
C CYS A 91 -13.81 7.79 0.71
N GLU A 92 -13.42 9.05 0.58
CA GLU A 92 -14.00 10.19 1.28
C GLU A 92 -14.94 11.02 0.41
N GLN A 93 -15.80 11.80 1.07
CA GLN A 93 -16.56 12.86 0.43
C GLN A 93 -15.66 14.09 0.27
N VAL A 94 -15.34 14.45 -0.97
CA VAL A 94 -14.41 15.56 -1.28
C VAL A 94 -15.12 16.88 -1.55
N GLU A 95 -16.45 16.89 -1.45
CA GLU A 95 -17.28 18.10 -1.52
C GLU A 95 -18.28 18.11 -0.36
N ASP A 96 -18.65 19.31 0.09
CA ASP A 96 -19.64 19.48 1.15
C ASP A 96 -21.01 18.97 0.65
N PRO A 97 -21.62 17.97 1.32
CA PRO A 97 -22.94 17.45 0.98
C PRO A 97 -24.03 18.53 0.91
N LYS A 98 -23.90 19.63 1.67
CA LYS A 98 -24.85 20.75 1.70
C LYS A 98 -24.72 21.67 0.49
N GLN A 99 -23.56 21.68 -0.16
CA GLN A 99 -23.26 22.53 -1.32
C GLN A 99 -23.33 21.74 -2.64
N ALA A 100 -23.34 20.41 -2.56
CA ALA A 100 -23.38 19.52 -3.71
C ALA A 100 -24.72 19.65 -4.49
N LYS A 101 -24.62 20.05 -5.76
CA LYS A 101 -25.74 19.95 -6.70
C LYS A 101 -25.77 18.55 -7.31
N GLY A 102 -26.48 17.63 -6.65
CA GLY A 102 -26.64 16.25 -7.11
C GLY A 102 -25.87 15.26 -6.25
N VAL A 103 -25.02 14.44 -6.86
CA VAL A 103 -24.39 13.28 -6.20
C VAL A 103 -23.07 13.71 -5.60
N VAL A 104 -22.94 13.60 -4.27
CA VAL A 104 -21.70 13.93 -3.55
C VAL A 104 -20.50 13.25 -4.19
N ARG A 105 -19.56 14.05 -4.69
CA ARG A 105 -18.28 13.61 -5.25
C ARG A 105 -17.44 12.96 -4.17
N ARG A 106 -16.88 11.81 -4.52
CA ARG A 106 -15.97 11.06 -3.67
C ARG A 106 -14.66 10.80 -4.37
N ASP A 107 -13.62 10.59 -3.57
CA ASP A 107 -12.35 10.09 -4.05
C ASP A 107 -11.68 9.20 -3.00
N VAL A 108 -10.85 8.27 -3.45
CA VAL A 108 -9.98 7.52 -2.55
C VAL A 108 -8.87 8.46 -2.12
N VAL A 109 -8.84 8.86 -0.86
CA VAL A 109 -7.84 9.81 -0.34
C VAL A 109 -6.58 9.11 0.16
N ARG A 110 -6.67 7.84 0.54
CA ARG A 110 -5.56 7.05 1.07
C ARG A 110 -5.83 5.56 0.85
N VAL A 111 -4.78 4.80 0.56
CA VAL A 111 -4.79 3.33 0.65
C VAL A 111 -3.88 2.94 1.80
N VAL A 112 -4.45 2.31 2.82
CA VAL A 112 -3.73 1.89 4.02
C VAL A 112 -3.26 0.45 3.84
N THR A 113 -1.97 0.24 4.04
CA THR A 113 -1.29 -1.06 3.94
C THR A 113 -0.40 -1.24 5.18
N PRO A 114 0.06 -2.47 5.48
CA PRO A 114 0.81 -2.72 6.71
C PRO A 114 2.05 -1.83 6.85
N GLY A 115 2.81 -1.63 5.78
CA GLY A 115 4.01 -0.79 5.80
C GLY A 115 3.73 0.70 5.62
N THR A 116 2.47 1.13 5.47
CA THR A 116 2.11 2.54 5.21
C THR A 116 1.34 3.23 6.34
N LEU A 117 1.34 2.63 7.53
CA LEU A 117 0.78 3.22 8.73
C LEU A 117 1.64 4.36 9.26
N THR A 118 1.00 5.53 9.44
CA THR A 118 1.63 6.75 9.95
C THR A 118 1.01 7.27 11.25
N ASP A 119 -0.18 6.80 11.64
CA ASP A 119 -0.86 7.25 12.86
C ASP A 119 -0.33 6.55 14.11
N ASP A 120 0.11 7.34 15.10
CA ASP A 120 0.57 6.88 16.42
C ASP A 120 -0.46 6.00 17.14
N ILE A 121 -1.76 6.20 16.86
CA ILE A 121 -2.86 5.41 17.43
C ILE A 121 -2.85 3.97 16.90
N LEU A 122 -2.35 3.78 15.68
CA LEU A 122 -2.29 2.49 14.99
C LEU A 122 -1.01 1.74 15.32
N LEU A 123 0.10 2.46 15.47
CA LEU A 123 1.41 1.91 15.81
C LEU A 123 1.47 1.50 17.29
N ALA A 124 2.10 0.37 17.59
CA ALA A 124 2.49 0.09 18.97
C ALA A 124 3.64 1.04 19.32
N ALA A 125 3.63 1.64 20.52
CA ALA A 125 4.47 2.78 20.92
C ALA A 125 6.00 2.55 20.97
N ARG A 126 6.54 1.57 20.22
CA ARG A 126 7.96 1.22 20.20
C ARG A 126 8.39 0.34 19.02
N GLU A 127 7.52 0.12 18.04
CA GLU A 127 7.83 -0.75 16.91
C GLU A 127 8.07 0.09 15.66
N ASP A 128 9.23 -0.09 15.03
CA ASP A 128 9.52 0.48 13.73
C ASP A 128 8.54 -0.10 12.69
N ASN A 129 7.95 0.76 11.87
CA ASN A 129 7.03 0.37 10.82
C ASN A 129 7.69 0.53 9.44
N PHE A 130 8.67 -0.32 9.15
CA PHE A 130 9.38 -0.23 7.89
C PHE A 130 8.55 -0.80 6.73
N LEU A 131 8.45 0.00 5.67
CA LEU A 131 8.19 -0.45 4.31
C LEU A 131 9.53 -0.70 3.64
N ALA A 132 9.77 -1.91 3.16
CA ALA A 132 10.98 -2.27 2.43
C ALA A 132 10.68 -2.60 0.97
N ALA A 133 11.70 -2.52 0.12
CA ALA A 133 11.66 -2.98 -1.26
C ALA A 133 12.96 -3.71 -1.60
N VAL A 134 12.85 -4.82 -2.32
CA VAL A 134 13.99 -5.62 -2.76
C VAL A 134 14.12 -5.53 -4.27
N SER A 135 15.32 -5.22 -4.74
CA SER A 135 15.69 -5.30 -6.15
C SER A 135 16.75 -6.37 -6.33
N LEU A 136 16.48 -7.35 -7.18
CA LEU A 136 17.45 -8.39 -7.55
C LEU A 136 18.19 -7.94 -8.82
N GLY A 137 19.48 -7.65 -8.69
CA GLY A 137 20.36 -7.34 -9.81
C GLY A 137 21.02 -8.60 -10.40
N ARG A 138 21.89 -8.42 -11.39
CA ARG A 138 22.60 -9.56 -12.04
C ARG A 138 23.72 -10.16 -11.20
N LYS A 139 24.26 -9.41 -10.23
CA LYS A 139 25.42 -9.79 -9.42
C LYS A 139 25.20 -9.54 -7.94
N ASN A 140 24.58 -8.42 -7.61
CA ASN A 140 24.24 -8.03 -6.26
C ASN A 140 22.72 -7.78 -6.18
N ALA A 141 22.19 -7.85 -4.97
CA ALA A 141 20.86 -7.36 -4.68
C ALA A 141 20.94 -6.02 -3.96
N ALA A 142 19.81 -5.34 -3.91
CA ALA A 142 19.67 -4.12 -3.15
C ALA A 142 18.39 -4.11 -2.35
N LEU A 143 18.48 -3.47 -1.19
CA LEU A 143 17.41 -3.29 -0.24
C LEU A 143 17.26 -1.79 0.02
N ALA A 144 16.03 -1.30 -0.08
CA ALA A 144 15.67 0.02 0.40
C ALA A 144 14.58 -0.13 1.44
N TRP A 145 14.56 0.74 2.45
CA TRP A 145 13.49 0.74 3.44
C TRP A 145 13.27 2.13 4.02
N VAL A 146 12.02 2.41 4.33
CA VAL A 146 11.58 3.70 4.85
C VAL A 146 10.63 3.49 6.03
N ASP A 147 10.82 4.31 7.05
CA ASP A 147 9.79 4.58 8.04
C ASP A 147 9.07 5.87 7.64
N ILE A 148 7.80 5.73 7.26
CA ILE A 148 7.01 6.85 6.73
C ILE A 148 6.63 7.80 7.85
N SER A 149 6.59 7.37 9.11
CA SER A 149 6.25 8.25 10.24
C SER A 149 7.38 9.23 10.54
N THR A 150 8.63 8.76 10.50
CA THR A 150 9.83 9.57 10.78
C THR A 150 10.46 10.18 9.54
N GLY A 151 10.16 9.62 8.36
CA GLY A 151 10.79 9.98 7.09
C GLY A 151 12.20 9.42 6.92
N HIS A 152 12.65 8.55 7.83
CA HIS A 152 13.95 7.92 7.72
C HIS A 152 13.98 6.93 6.55
N PHE A 153 14.79 7.25 5.54
CA PHE A 153 14.90 6.46 4.32
C PHE A 153 16.34 5.97 4.12
N PHE A 154 16.49 4.67 3.95
CA PHE A 154 17.78 4.00 3.84
C PHE A 154 17.85 3.13 2.58
N VAL A 155 19.09 2.89 2.16
CA VAL A 155 19.38 1.98 1.05
C VAL A 155 20.70 1.26 1.27
N GLN A 156 20.79 0.02 0.78
CA GLN A 156 21.95 -0.83 0.90
C GLN A 156 22.07 -1.76 -0.32
N GLU A 157 23.30 -2.06 -0.71
CA GLU A 157 23.63 -3.19 -1.58
C GLU A 157 24.25 -4.31 -0.74
N LEU A 158 23.85 -5.53 -1.05
CA LEU A 158 24.30 -6.73 -0.37
C LEU A 158 24.22 -7.95 -1.30
N PRO A 159 24.97 -9.04 -1.01
CA PRO A 159 24.79 -10.29 -1.71
C PRO A 159 23.34 -10.78 -1.62
N GLU A 160 22.83 -11.41 -2.68
CA GLU A 160 21.45 -11.91 -2.72
C GLU A 160 21.14 -12.89 -1.57
N SER A 161 22.14 -13.69 -1.18
CA SER A 161 22.03 -14.62 -0.06
C SER A 161 21.77 -13.96 1.29
N GLU A 162 22.13 -12.68 1.45
CA GLU A 162 22.01 -11.95 2.73
C GLU A 162 20.72 -11.13 2.83
N ILE A 163 19.93 -11.02 1.75
CA ILE A 163 18.68 -10.22 1.75
C ILE A 163 17.73 -10.65 2.87
N VAL A 164 17.53 -11.97 3.00
CA VAL A 164 16.56 -12.52 3.95
C VAL A 164 17.01 -12.27 5.39
N ASP A 165 18.30 -12.40 5.66
CA ASP A 165 18.88 -12.13 6.98
C ASP A 165 18.76 -10.65 7.35
N GLU A 166 19.00 -9.76 6.38
CA GLU A 166 18.87 -8.32 6.60
C GLU A 166 17.41 -7.90 6.78
N LEU A 167 16.48 -8.47 6.02
CA LEU A 167 15.04 -8.27 6.23
C LEU A 167 14.59 -8.80 7.60
N LEU A 168 15.15 -9.91 8.08
CA LEU A 168 14.87 -10.44 9.41
C LEU A 168 15.35 -9.46 10.50
N ARG A 169 16.54 -8.87 10.31
CA ARG A 169 17.11 -7.84 11.21
C ARG A 169 16.25 -6.58 11.25
N LEU A 170 15.74 -6.15 10.09
CA LEU A 170 14.91 -4.94 9.96
C LEU A 170 13.45 -5.15 10.40
N SER A 171 12.93 -6.38 10.32
CA SER A 171 11.54 -6.72 10.63
C SER A 171 10.50 -5.79 9.95
N PRO A 172 10.56 -5.60 8.62
CA PRO A 172 9.60 -4.73 7.94
C PRO A 172 8.17 -5.28 8.03
N ARG A 173 7.19 -4.38 8.06
CA ARG A 173 5.77 -4.78 8.03
C ARG A 173 5.29 -5.12 6.63
N GLU A 174 5.95 -4.56 5.62
CA GLU A 174 5.63 -4.81 4.22
C GLU A 174 6.89 -4.79 3.36
N VAL A 175 6.99 -5.71 2.41
CA VAL A 175 8.09 -5.82 1.45
C VAL A 175 7.53 -5.77 0.03
N LEU A 176 8.03 -4.82 -0.75
CA LEU A 176 7.75 -4.67 -2.16
C LEU A 176 8.68 -5.56 -2.99
N LEU A 177 8.09 -6.33 -3.90
CA LEU A 177 8.82 -7.13 -4.88
C LEU A 177 8.33 -6.77 -6.29
N ALA A 178 9.22 -6.80 -7.27
CA ALA A 178 8.83 -6.63 -8.68
C ALA A 178 7.99 -7.83 -9.16
N GLU A 179 6.98 -7.64 -9.99
CA GLU A 179 6.33 -8.74 -10.71
C GLU A 179 7.31 -9.29 -11.76
N CYS A 180 7.71 -10.57 -11.64
CA CYS A 180 8.45 -11.22 -12.72
C CYS A 180 7.54 -11.55 -13.89
N ARG A 181 7.98 -11.20 -15.10
CA ARG A 181 7.40 -11.68 -16.36
C ARG A 181 8.28 -12.79 -16.93
N GLY A 182 7.83 -14.04 -16.80
CA GLY A 182 8.46 -15.22 -17.42
C GLY A 182 8.64 -16.40 -16.45
N GLU A 183 8.35 -17.61 -16.94
CA GLU A 183 8.29 -18.84 -16.13
C GLU A 183 9.62 -19.18 -15.41
N LEU A 184 10.76 -18.82 -16.00
CA LEU A 184 12.10 -19.17 -15.50
C LEU A 184 12.46 -18.47 -14.18
N PHE A 185 12.03 -17.22 -13.97
CA PHE A 185 12.34 -16.44 -12.76
C PHE A 185 11.19 -16.42 -11.75
N GLU A 186 9.99 -16.83 -12.18
CA GLU A 186 8.80 -16.85 -11.34
C GLU A 186 8.93 -17.82 -10.15
N ALA A 187 9.58 -18.97 -10.35
CA ALA A 187 9.77 -19.97 -9.29
C ALA A 187 10.73 -19.47 -8.18
N GLU A 188 11.85 -18.86 -8.55
CA GLU A 188 12.83 -18.32 -7.61
C GLU A 188 12.25 -17.15 -6.83
N GLN A 189 11.51 -16.27 -7.50
CA GLN A 189 10.88 -15.14 -6.85
C GLN A 189 9.74 -15.56 -5.90
N LYS A 190 8.91 -16.54 -6.29
CA LYS A 190 7.90 -17.12 -5.40
C LYS A 190 8.55 -17.74 -4.16
N LYS A 191 9.69 -18.41 -4.34
CA LYS A 191 10.47 -18.96 -3.22
C LYS A 191 10.97 -17.85 -2.30
N LEU A 192 11.55 -16.78 -2.85
CA LEU A 192 11.99 -15.61 -2.07
C LEU A 192 10.82 -14.97 -1.31
N ALA A 193 9.70 -14.71 -1.98
CA ALA A 193 8.50 -14.15 -1.37
C ALA A 193 7.98 -15.04 -0.23
N ALA A 194 7.95 -16.36 -0.43
CA ALA A 194 7.55 -17.32 0.60
C ALA A 194 8.52 -17.31 1.79
N SER A 195 9.83 -17.31 1.53
CA SER A 195 10.87 -17.23 2.57
C SER A 195 10.76 -15.96 3.39
N ILE A 196 10.61 -14.80 2.74
CA ILE A 196 10.43 -13.51 3.43
C ILE A 196 9.18 -13.56 4.31
N ARG A 197 8.04 -13.97 3.74
CA ARG A 197 6.76 -14.06 4.49
C ARG A 197 6.88 -14.99 5.70
N GLN A 198 7.50 -16.16 5.53
CA GLN A 198 7.63 -17.16 6.59
C GLN A 198 8.57 -16.70 7.71
N LEU A 199 9.69 -16.08 7.37
CA LEU A 199 10.75 -15.75 8.34
C LEU A 199 10.52 -14.40 9.02
N THR A 200 10.00 -13.41 8.30
CA THR A 200 9.82 -12.04 8.81
C THR A 200 8.39 -11.75 9.27
N GLY A 201 7.40 -12.50 8.75
CA GLY A 201 5.98 -12.19 8.93
C GLY A 201 5.51 -10.97 8.11
N ALA A 202 6.36 -10.38 7.28
CA ALA A 202 6.02 -9.21 6.48
C ALA A 202 4.94 -9.53 5.43
N ALA A 203 4.07 -8.55 5.17
CA ALA A 203 3.21 -8.59 4.01
C ALA A 203 4.06 -8.47 2.74
N ILE A 204 3.82 -9.34 1.75
CA ILE A 204 4.46 -9.23 0.44
C ILE A 204 3.50 -8.51 -0.49
N THR A 205 3.95 -7.42 -1.08
CA THR A 205 3.22 -6.67 -2.10
C THR A 205 4.01 -6.70 -3.40
N GLU A 206 3.49 -7.42 -4.39
CA GLU A 206 4.05 -7.40 -5.74
C GLU A 206 3.66 -6.10 -6.45
N ARG A 207 4.60 -5.51 -7.18
CA ARG A 207 4.41 -4.30 -7.97
C ARG A 207 4.95 -4.49 -9.38
N PRO A 208 4.34 -3.87 -10.40
CA PRO A 208 4.82 -3.99 -11.77
C PRO A 208 6.31 -3.69 -11.90
N GLY A 209 7.03 -4.46 -12.72
CA GLY A 209 8.49 -4.32 -12.86
C GLY A 209 9.00 -2.92 -13.22
N TRP A 210 8.17 -2.07 -13.86
CA TRP A 210 8.53 -0.68 -14.14
C TRP A 210 8.69 0.20 -12.90
N TYR A 211 8.17 -0.21 -11.73
CA TYR A 211 8.46 0.46 -10.45
C TYR A 211 9.94 0.39 -10.09
N PHE A 212 10.62 -0.66 -10.56
CA PHE A 212 12.03 -0.97 -10.31
C PHE A 212 12.91 -0.64 -11.52
N ASP A 213 12.38 0.10 -12.51
CA ASP A 213 13.19 0.59 -13.62
C ASP A 213 14.18 1.66 -13.14
N LEU A 214 15.46 1.52 -13.47
CA LEU A 214 16.52 2.41 -12.96
C LEU A 214 16.36 3.85 -13.39
N PHE A 215 16.00 4.06 -14.66
CA PHE A 215 15.89 5.40 -15.20
C PHE A 215 14.76 6.15 -14.50
N THR A 216 13.57 5.54 -14.48
CA THR A 216 12.37 6.09 -13.85
C THR A 216 12.56 6.29 -12.35
N ALA A 217 13.13 5.30 -11.66
CA ALA A 217 13.44 5.36 -10.24
C ALA A 217 14.40 6.51 -9.90
N ARG A 218 15.43 6.70 -10.72
CA ARG A 218 16.40 7.78 -10.54
C ARG A 218 15.76 9.15 -10.74
N GLU A 219 15.01 9.36 -11.82
CA GLU A 219 14.29 10.61 -12.05
C GLU A 219 13.35 10.93 -10.88
N LYS A 220 12.68 9.90 -10.35
CA LYS A 220 11.79 10.06 -9.21
C LYS A 220 12.52 10.50 -7.94
N LEU A 221 13.63 9.86 -7.59
CA LEU A 221 14.44 10.24 -6.43
C LEU A 221 14.99 11.67 -6.58
N LEU A 222 15.51 12.03 -7.76
CA LEU A 222 16.05 13.37 -8.03
C LEU A 222 14.97 14.44 -7.88
N LYS A 223 13.77 14.20 -8.42
CA LYS A 223 12.62 15.09 -8.30
C LYS A 223 12.16 15.22 -6.84
N HIS A 224 12.08 14.11 -6.12
CA HIS A 224 11.64 14.07 -4.72
C HIS A 224 12.60 14.84 -3.80
N PHE A 225 13.91 14.63 -3.93
CA PHE A 225 14.91 15.32 -3.11
C PHE A 225 15.29 16.71 -3.63
N GLY A 226 14.82 17.11 -4.81
CA GLY A 226 15.15 18.41 -5.41
C GLY A 226 16.62 18.55 -5.80
N THR A 227 17.29 17.46 -6.16
CA THR A 227 18.74 17.41 -6.46
C THR A 227 19.02 17.09 -7.92
N GLN A 228 20.17 17.50 -8.46
CA GLN A 228 20.60 17.13 -9.83
C GLN A 228 21.30 15.76 -9.89
N THR A 229 21.92 15.33 -8.78
CA THR A 229 22.61 14.03 -8.66
C THR A 229 22.33 13.43 -7.27
N LEU A 230 22.48 12.10 -7.16
CA LEU A 230 22.39 11.39 -5.87
C LEU A 230 23.77 11.22 -5.19
N GLU A 231 24.83 11.76 -5.79
CA GLU A 231 26.20 11.63 -5.30
C GLU A 231 26.39 12.28 -3.92
N GLY A 232 25.62 13.34 -3.62
CA GLY A 232 25.58 13.97 -2.30
C GLY A 232 25.04 13.06 -1.18
N PHE A 233 24.32 11.99 -1.54
CA PHE A 233 23.86 10.95 -0.61
C PHE A 233 24.81 9.74 -0.57
N GLY A 234 25.94 9.80 -1.27
CA GLY A 234 26.86 8.67 -1.45
C GLY A 234 26.39 7.62 -2.46
N ILE A 235 25.35 7.93 -3.25
CA ILE A 235 24.73 6.99 -4.19
C ILE A 235 25.22 7.29 -5.61
N GLY A 236 25.97 6.36 -6.20
CA GLY A 236 26.45 6.44 -7.58
C GLY A 236 25.35 6.17 -8.62
N ARG A 237 25.62 6.48 -9.90
CA ARG A 237 24.64 6.35 -10.99
C ARG A 237 24.19 4.91 -11.27
N GLU A 238 25.10 3.96 -11.12
CA GLU A 238 24.86 2.53 -11.37
C GLU A 238 24.52 1.75 -10.09
N PHE A 239 24.23 2.46 -8.99
CA PHE A 239 23.89 1.82 -7.72
C PHE A 239 22.53 1.13 -7.82
N GLU A 240 22.48 -0.18 -7.59
CA GLU A 240 21.28 -1.01 -7.74
C GLU A 240 20.18 -0.62 -6.76
N GLY A 241 20.56 -0.07 -5.60
CA GLY A 241 19.60 0.43 -4.60
C GLY A 241 18.71 1.57 -5.09
N ILE A 242 19.06 2.24 -6.19
CA ILE A 242 18.19 3.23 -6.84
C ILE A 242 16.84 2.58 -7.22
N ARG A 243 16.85 1.36 -7.76
CA ARG A 243 15.62 0.66 -8.19
C ARG A 243 14.67 0.41 -7.02
N ALA A 244 15.21 -0.14 -5.93
CA ALA A 244 14.43 -0.41 -4.72
C ALA A 244 13.89 0.88 -4.09
N ALA A 245 14.73 1.93 -4.01
CA ALA A 245 14.33 3.21 -3.44
C ALA A 245 13.27 3.92 -4.30
N GLY A 246 13.40 3.90 -5.63
CA GLY A 246 12.38 4.45 -6.53
C GLY A 246 11.05 3.70 -6.44
N ALA A 247 11.07 2.38 -6.31
CA ALA A 247 9.87 1.57 -6.13
C ALA A 247 9.10 1.94 -4.85
N ILE A 248 9.83 2.23 -3.75
CA ILE A 248 9.22 2.75 -2.51
C ILE A 248 8.53 4.09 -2.79
N LEU A 249 9.20 5.06 -3.39
CA LEU A 249 8.58 6.37 -3.65
C LEU A 249 7.40 6.28 -4.63
N GLU A 250 7.44 5.38 -5.61
CA GLU A 250 6.31 5.07 -6.48
C GLU A 250 5.11 4.51 -5.71
N TYR A 251 5.36 3.56 -4.82
CA TYR A 251 4.31 3.00 -3.99
C TYR A 251 3.74 3.99 -2.97
N LEU A 252 4.58 4.84 -2.37
CA LEU A 252 4.12 5.85 -1.42
C LEU A 252 3.26 6.93 -2.10
N ASP A 253 3.62 7.38 -3.30
CA ASP A 253 2.79 8.33 -4.06
C ASP A 253 1.40 7.75 -4.38
N GLU A 254 1.33 6.46 -4.73
CA GLU A 254 0.06 5.76 -5.00
C GLU A 254 -0.81 5.64 -3.74
N THR A 255 -0.19 5.28 -2.61
CA THR A 255 -0.90 4.93 -1.36
C THR A 255 -1.25 6.14 -0.51
N GLN A 256 -0.33 7.10 -0.34
CA GLN A 256 -0.51 8.25 0.54
C GLN A 256 -1.26 9.40 -0.13
N LYS A 257 -1.12 9.55 -1.46
CA LYS A 257 -1.76 10.62 -2.25
C LYS A 257 -1.61 12.04 -1.69
N THR A 258 -0.54 12.25 -0.92
CA THR A 258 -0.16 13.50 -0.25
C THR A 258 1.33 13.72 -0.45
N ALA A 259 1.78 14.96 -0.33
CA ALA A 259 3.19 15.27 -0.50
C ALA A 259 4.03 14.70 0.67
N LEU A 260 5.08 13.94 0.36
CA LEU A 260 5.95 13.26 1.32
C LEU A 260 7.13 14.14 1.75
N ASN A 261 6.87 15.40 2.08
CA ASN A 261 7.89 16.44 2.26
C ASN A 261 8.84 16.19 3.45
N HIS A 262 8.44 15.34 4.39
CA HIS A 262 9.23 14.95 5.56
C HIS A 262 10.31 13.91 5.23
N ILE A 263 10.20 13.19 4.11
CA ILE A 263 11.25 12.29 3.61
C ILE A 263 12.30 13.15 2.88
N THR A 264 13.20 13.78 3.62
CA THR A 264 14.10 14.81 3.07
C THR A 264 15.44 14.27 2.58
N SER A 265 15.83 13.06 2.96
CA SER A 265 17.13 12.47 2.62
C SER A 265 17.07 10.96 2.54
N ILE A 266 17.95 10.38 1.73
CA ILE A 266 18.23 8.94 1.70
C ILE A 266 19.64 8.67 2.20
N ARG A 267 19.81 7.65 3.04
CA ARG A 267 21.11 7.29 3.62
C ARG A 267 21.59 5.94 3.09
N LEU A 268 22.79 5.94 2.53
CA LEU A 268 23.50 4.70 2.20
C LEU A 268 23.98 4.01 3.49
N VAL A 269 23.55 2.77 3.69
CA VAL A 269 24.05 1.88 4.74
C VAL A 269 25.17 1.02 4.15
N GLN A 270 26.32 1.02 4.83
CA GLN A 270 27.43 0.16 4.44
C GLN A 270 27.25 -1.22 5.09
N PRO A 271 27.61 -2.32 4.39
CA PRO A 271 27.61 -3.65 5.00
C PRO A 271 28.47 -3.64 6.26
N SER A 272 27.95 -4.25 7.33
CA SER A 272 28.75 -4.51 8.54
C SER A 272 29.85 -5.50 8.15
N ARG A 273 31.12 -5.09 8.26
CA ARG A 273 32.29 -5.95 7.98
C ARG A 273 32.38 -7.13 8.95
#